data_AF-A0A3M7L046-F1
#
_entry.id   AF-A0A3M7L046-F1
#
_cell.length_a   1.000
_cell.length_b   1.000
_cell.length_c   1.000
_cell.angle_alpha   90.00
_cell.angle_beta   90.00
_cell.angle_gamma   90.00
#
_symmetry.space_group_name_H-M   'P 1'
#
loop_
_entity.id
_entity.type
_entity.pdbx_description
1 polymer ?
#
loop_
_entity_poly.entity_id
_entity_poly.type
_entity_poly.pdbx_seq_one_letter_code
_entity_poly.pdbx_strand_id
1 'polypeptide(L)'
;MHRGFMPSRSLSRRDLGIITTVSALTSGIRPSVAEEPASDSRNAAEHAPGSKVSYEIDAHGRERLALRLDGWDTWKWNGHSINYLSAGTEGPAVLLVHGFGASAYHWRYVVPQLARSCRVFAIDLLGFGWSDKPLVDYSGYNVWADQCAAFLQEVVGGPAVVVGNSMGGFNALNMAARTPDLVSGVVLMNAAGRFDAGSASVTPVATPAQRSLWAGLQDTAGTFLKRRAIYLSFLVARDPRRIRSVLKQVYVGQDSIDADLVTSIATPAQNPNAAEVFYRVITASGESMNSLLGRLHKGTRVLLLWGSKDPWCVPANASRIMALYPEAERVDLPSGHCPHDDTPDLVIPELQRWVAGLRQARFFAGRAWTASMASNWFDRLRTGLGMEVEEPEPAEVGNQTLLSQLDEATTLTRTQRAVGFALCAGLGLLLSFLAPLFVLRPVKFAMVYTLGNLLAIGSSLFLAGPSKQWANMWHSKRRLATLLYLVSIFGTLASALALHSALLCILFIVLQTCALLWYCLSYIPYGHAMVMRFAGRHFDEAGGQW
;
A
#
# COMPACT_ATOMS: atom_id res chain seq x y z
N MET A 1 64.11 16.13 3.39
CA MET A 1 65.52 15.95 3.79
C MET A 1 65.91 17.10 4.70
N HIS A 2 66.53 16.78 5.85
CA HIS A 2 67.11 17.68 6.86
C HIS A 2 66.14 18.62 7.58
N ARG A 3 66.16 18.84 8.90
CA ARG A 3 66.88 18.39 10.12
C ARG A 3 65.96 18.97 11.24
N GLY A 4 65.70 18.40 12.41
CA GLY A 4 66.49 17.56 13.29
C GLY A 4 66.30 18.11 14.72
N PHE A 5 66.22 17.19 15.69
CA PHE A 5 66.54 17.36 17.12
C PHE A 5 65.53 17.98 18.11
N MET A 6 64.85 17.06 18.82
CA MET A 6 64.51 16.99 20.27
C MET A 6 65.64 17.53 21.20
N PRO A 7 65.41 17.92 22.49
CA PRO A 7 64.78 17.06 23.49
C PRO A 7 64.01 17.69 24.68
N SER A 8 63.51 16.76 25.50
CA SER A 8 62.73 16.84 26.73
C SER A 8 63.18 17.81 27.83
N ARG A 9 62.22 18.27 28.64
CA ARG A 9 62.37 18.44 30.10
C ARG A 9 61.01 18.38 30.80
N SER A 10 60.99 17.64 31.90
CA SER A 10 59.85 17.36 32.78
C SER A 10 59.66 18.43 33.86
N LEU A 11 58.37 18.68 34.16
CA LEU A 11 57.73 19.06 35.43
C LEU A 11 58.31 20.21 36.29
N SER A 12 57.47 21.23 36.51
CA SER A 12 57.35 21.85 37.84
C SER A 12 55.97 22.50 38.05
N ARG A 13 55.40 22.26 39.24
CA ARG A 13 54.15 22.82 39.77
C ARG A 13 54.25 24.34 39.90
N ARG A 14 53.60 25.07 39.00
CA ARG A 14 53.10 26.45 39.14
C ARG A 14 52.49 26.78 37.79
N ASP A 15 51.19 26.53 37.68
CA ASP A 15 50.23 27.21 36.79
C ASP A 15 48.85 26.56 37.03
N LEU A 16 48.46 26.64 38.30
CA LEU A 16 47.09 26.45 38.80
C LEU A 16 46.54 27.86 38.95
N GLY A 17 45.56 28.24 38.13
CA GLY A 17 44.78 29.44 38.41
C GLY A 17 44.29 30.22 37.20
N ILE A 18 43.48 29.62 36.33
CA ILE A 18 42.36 30.32 35.65
C ILE A 18 41.20 29.31 35.54
N ILE A 19 40.59 29.02 36.70
CA ILE A 19 39.21 28.55 36.83
C ILE A 19 38.47 29.71 37.50
N THR A 20 37.19 29.86 37.15
CA THR A 20 36.19 30.77 37.73
C THR A 20 36.06 32.11 36.99
N THR A 21 35.04 32.23 36.13
CA THR A 21 33.89 33.15 36.30
C THR A 21 33.13 33.27 34.97
N VAL A 22 32.12 32.43 34.75
CA VAL A 22 30.75 32.81 34.29
C VAL A 22 29.80 31.71 34.78
N SER A 23 29.59 31.65 36.08
CA SER A 23 28.48 30.97 36.75
C SER A 23 27.88 31.97 37.72
N ALA A 24 27.07 32.89 37.21
CA ALA A 24 26.32 33.89 37.98
C ALA A 24 25.25 34.53 37.09
N LEU A 25 24.22 33.76 36.71
CA LEU A 25 22.95 34.27 36.18
C LEU A 25 21.82 33.29 36.53
N THR A 26 21.74 32.96 37.82
CA THR A 26 20.58 32.31 38.45
C THR A 26 20.46 32.79 39.90
N SER A 27 19.75 33.90 40.12
CA SER A 27 19.22 34.20 41.45
C SER A 27 17.98 35.09 41.35
N GLY A 28 16.81 34.51 41.63
CA GLY A 28 15.58 35.27 41.85
C GLY A 28 14.40 34.75 41.04
N ILE A 29 13.80 33.65 41.50
CA ILE A 29 12.36 33.39 41.63
C ILE A 29 12.24 31.95 42.16
N ARG A 30 11.87 31.81 43.44
CA ARG A 30 11.48 30.53 44.05
C ARG A 30 10.00 30.27 43.72
N PRO A 31 9.62 29.09 43.21
CA PRO A 31 8.31 28.52 43.44
C PRO A 31 8.36 27.51 44.59
N SER A 32 7.27 27.47 45.36
CA SER A 32 7.06 26.63 46.53
C SER A 32 7.20 25.14 46.22
N VAL A 33 7.87 24.43 47.12
CA VAL A 33 7.82 22.97 47.22
C VAL A 33 6.39 22.58 47.57
N ALA A 34 5.68 22.00 46.61
CA ALA A 34 4.50 21.19 46.86
C ALA A 34 4.98 19.75 47.09
N GLU A 35 4.54 19.15 48.18
CA GLU A 35 4.80 17.77 48.57
C GLU A 35 4.48 16.79 47.43
N GLU A 36 5.37 15.81 47.22
CA GLU A 36 5.10 14.64 46.38
C GLU A 36 3.87 13.91 46.92
N PRO A 37 2.84 13.62 46.10
CA PRO A 37 1.86 12.64 46.51
C PRO A 37 2.52 11.26 46.41
N ALA A 38 2.40 10.51 47.51
CA ALA A 38 2.88 9.16 47.68
C ALA A 38 2.66 8.29 46.44
N SER A 39 3.69 7.50 46.09
CA SER A 39 3.60 6.43 45.11
C SER A 39 2.51 5.44 45.51
N ASP A 40 1.34 5.58 44.89
CA ASP A 40 0.26 4.60 44.97
C ASP A 40 0.78 3.30 44.33
N SER A 41 1.16 2.35 45.16
CA SER A 41 1.50 0.98 44.78
C SER A 41 0.24 0.30 44.23
N ARG A 42 -0.07 0.53 42.96
CA ARG A 42 -1.15 -0.16 42.26
C ARG A 42 -0.66 -1.53 41.81
N ASN A 43 -1.07 -2.55 42.57
CA ASN A 43 -1.20 -3.96 42.21
C ASN A 43 -0.26 -4.48 41.11
N ALA A 44 0.99 -4.75 41.48
CA ALA A 44 1.82 -5.69 40.73
C ALA A 44 1.29 -7.11 40.97
N ALA A 45 0.54 -7.65 40.01
CA ALA A 45 0.16 -9.06 40.02
C ALA A 45 1.41 -9.94 39.85
N GLU A 46 1.44 -11.06 40.58
CA GLU A 46 2.57 -11.99 40.68
C GLU A 46 3.12 -12.46 39.33
N HIS A 47 4.46 -12.51 39.24
CA HIS A 47 5.21 -12.82 38.05
C HIS A 47 5.18 -14.32 37.74
N ALA A 48 4.90 -14.69 36.48
CA ALA A 48 5.22 -16.03 35.99
C ALA A 48 6.76 -16.18 35.85
N PRO A 49 7.38 -17.24 36.39
CA PRO A 49 8.83 -17.41 36.33
C PRO A 49 9.30 -17.58 34.88
N GLY A 50 10.15 -16.67 34.41
CA GLY A 50 10.79 -16.71 33.08
C GLY A 50 10.43 -15.57 32.11
N SER A 51 9.44 -14.73 32.43
CA SER A 51 9.04 -13.60 31.58
C SER A 51 9.73 -12.29 32.01
N LYS A 52 10.49 -11.65 31.11
CA LYS A 52 11.07 -10.30 31.30
C LYS A 52 10.11 -9.15 30.95
N VAL A 53 8.84 -9.47 30.68
CA VAL A 53 7.80 -8.48 30.40
C VAL A 53 7.03 -8.16 31.67
N SER A 54 6.63 -6.90 31.83
CA SER A 54 5.76 -6.44 32.90
C SER A 54 4.38 -6.13 32.34
N TYR A 55 3.34 -6.45 33.12
CA TYR A 55 1.95 -6.18 32.79
C TYR A 55 1.39 -5.07 33.67
N GLU A 56 0.38 -4.38 33.17
CA GLU A 56 -0.39 -3.37 33.87
C GLU A 56 -1.87 -3.47 33.50
N ILE A 57 -2.72 -2.85 34.30
CA ILE A 57 -4.16 -2.75 34.03
C ILE A 57 -4.45 -1.35 33.50
N ASP A 58 -5.11 -1.26 32.34
CA ASP A 58 -5.50 0.01 31.74
C ASP A 58 -6.69 0.65 32.48
N ALA A 59 -7.07 1.87 32.07
CA ALA A 59 -8.19 2.60 32.67
C ALA A 59 -9.56 1.89 32.56
N HIS A 60 -9.67 0.86 31.72
CA HIS A 60 -10.89 0.08 31.47
C HIS A 60 -10.83 -1.32 32.11
N GLY A 61 -9.81 -1.59 32.93
CA GLY A 61 -9.66 -2.88 33.61
C GLY A 61 -9.05 -3.98 32.74
N ARG A 62 -8.49 -3.65 31.57
CA ARG A 62 -7.87 -4.63 30.66
C ARG A 62 -6.38 -4.78 30.98
N GLU A 63 -5.94 -6.03 31.12
CA GLU A 63 -4.52 -6.35 31.28
C GLU A 63 -3.76 -6.15 29.96
N ARG A 64 -2.62 -5.47 30.04
CA ARG A 64 -1.76 -5.17 28.88
C ARG A 64 -0.29 -5.16 29.24
N LEU A 65 0.59 -5.19 28.24
CA LEU A 65 2.01 -4.90 28.41
C LEU A 65 2.23 -3.46 28.88
N ALA A 66 3.06 -3.30 29.91
CA ALA A 66 3.62 -2.00 30.26
C ALA A 66 4.67 -1.59 29.22
N LEU A 67 4.64 -0.33 28.77
CA LEU A 67 5.56 0.18 27.77
C LEU A 67 6.98 0.29 28.33
N ARG A 68 7.97 -0.18 27.55
CA ARG A 68 9.39 0.02 27.81
C ARG A 68 10.01 0.85 26.69
N LEU A 69 10.73 1.91 27.06
CA LEU A 69 11.35 2.85 26.10
C LEU A 69 12.77 2.46 25.68
N ASP A 70 13.37 1.50 26.39
CA ASP A 70 14.67 0.92 26.12
C ASP A 70 14.60 -0.34 25.22
N GLY A 71 13.40 -0.74 24.82
CA GLY A 71 13.15 -2.02 24.15
C GLY A 71 13.00 -3.17 25.14
N TRP A 72 13.05 -4.40 24.63
CA TRP A 72 12.88 -5.64 25.38
C TRP A 72 14.15 -6.50 25.26
N ASP A 73 14.05 -7.69 24.69
CA ASP A 73 15.19 -8.54 24.41
C ASP A 73 15.75 -8.23 23.01
N THR A 74 17.03 -8.55 22.81
CA THR A 74 17.72 -8.32 21.53
C THR A 74 18.30 -9.61 20.99
N TRP A 75 18.02 -9.89 19.73
CA TRP A 75 18.63 -10.96 18.94
C TRP A 75 19.51 -10.35 17.84
N LYS A 76 20.63 -10.99 17.53
CA LYS A 76 21.54 -10.56 16.46
C LYS A 76 21.25 -11.34 15.19
N TRP A 77 20.80 -10.64 14.15
CA TRP A 77 20.49 -11.23 12.86
C TRP A 77 21.17 -10.46 11.74
N ASN A 78 21.99 -11.14 10.92
CA ASN A 78 22.74 -10.52 9.83
C ASN A 78 23.51 -9.24 10.24
N GLY A 79 24.09 -9.25 11.45
CA GLY A 79 24.83 -8.10 11.99
C GLY A 79 23.95 -6.98 12.58
N HIS A 80 22.62 -7.12 12.55
CA HIS A 80 21.68 -6.14 13.08
C HIS A 80 21.07 -6.57 14.42
N SER A 81 20.85 -5.61 15.30
CA SER A 81 20.07 -5.78 16.53
C SER A 81 18.58 -5.81 16.21
N ILE A 82 17.93 -6.92 16.55
CA ILE A 82 16.49 -7.11 16.40
C ILE A 82 15.86 -7.13 17.78
N ASN A 83 14.93 -6.21 18.02
CA ASN A 83 14.17 -6.16 19.25
C ASN A 83 13.00 -7.15 19.20
N TYR A 84 12.77 -7.86 20.29
CA TYR A 84 11.61 -8.74 20.44
C TYR A 84 11.24 -8.89 21.92
N LEU A 85 10.01 -9.34 22.17
CA LEU A 85 9.56 -9.75 23.48
C LEU A 85 9.11 -11.21 23.46
N SER A 86 9.21 -11.86 24.60
CA SER A 86 8.73 -13.23 24.80
C SER A 86 7.92 -13.33 26.10
N ALA A 87 6.87 -14.15 26.07
CA ALA A 87 6.01 -14.40 27.21
C ALA A 87 5.39 -15.80 27.12
N GLY A 88 5.13 -16.41 28.28
CA GLY A 88 4.64 -17.78 28.37
C GLY A 88 5.74 -18.81 28.15
N THR A 89 5.64 -19.93 28.87
CA THR A 89 6.68 -20.97 28.92
C THR A 89 6.25 -22.28 28.26
N GLU A 90 4.94 -22.49 28.11
CA GLU A 90 4.36 -23.74 27.65
C GLU A 90 3.37 -23.54 26.50
N GLY A 91 3.06 -24.64 25.81
CA GLY A 91 2.10 -24.64 24.71
C GLY A 91 2.70 -24.31 23.33
N PRO A 92 1.84 -24.13 22.32
CA PRO A 92 2.28 -23.86 20.95
C PRO A 92 3.00 -22.52 20.87
N ALA A 93 3.99 -22.44 19.98
CA ALA A 93 4.65 -21.17 19.68
C ALA A 93 3.75 -20.30 18.80
N VAL A 94 3.67 -19.01 19.15
CA VAL A 94 2.95 -18.00 18.39
C VAL A 94 3.89 -16.82 18.16
N LEU A 95 4.14 -16.49 16.89
CA LEU A 95 4.90 -15.31 16.47
C LEU A 95 3.93 -14.21 16.03
N LEU A 96 4.02 -13.03 16.67
CA LEU A 96 3.21 -11.86 16.42
C LEU A 96 4.01 -10.82 15.64
N VAL A 97 3.51 -10.41 14.48
CA VAL A 97 4.20 -9.53 13.52
C VAL A 97 3.39 -8.25 13.30
N HIS A 98 3.95 -7.12 13.73
CA HIS A 98 3.26 -5.82 13.71
C HIS A 98 3.09 -5.26 12.28
N GLY A 99 2.20 -4.27 12.15
CA GLY A 99 1.96 -3.52 10.91
C GLY A 99 2.96 -2.38 10.67
N PHE A 100 2.80 -1.67 9.57
CA PHE A 100 3.69 -0.57 9.19
C PHE A 100 3.71 0.55 10.25
N GLY A 101 4.90 0.98 10.66
CA GLY A 101 5.09 2.08 11.63
C GLY A 101 4.88 1.69 13.10
N ALA A 102 4.41 0.47 13.37
CA ALA A 102 4.23 -0.06 14.71
C ALA A 102 5.49 -0.78 15.24
N SER A 103 5.32 -1.50 16.35
CA SER A 103 6.32 -2.32 17.02
C SER A 103 5.67 -3.53 17.70
N ALA A 104 6.45 -4.43 18.27
CA ALA A 104 6.04 -5.56 19.08
C ALA A 104 5.10 -5.15 20.23
N TYR A 105 5.26 -3.92 20.73
CA TYR A 105 4.37 -3.34 21.75
C TYR A 105 2.91 -3.22 21.28
N HIS A 106 2.65 -3.14 19.98
CA HIS A 106 1.28 -3.03 19.45
C HIS A 106 0.43 -4.27 19.76
N TRP A 107 1.05 -5.36 20.19
CA TRP A 107 0.39 -6.57 20.70
C TRP A 107 0.11 -6.54 22.22
N ARG A 108 0.19 -5.37 22.85
CA ARG A 108 0.09 -5.17 24.31
C ARG A 108 -1.10 -5.84 24.98
N TYR A 109 -2.28 -5.93 24.36
CA TYR A 109 -3.44 -6.62 24.94
C TYR A 109 -3.46 -8.13 24.62
N VAL A 110 -2.84 -8.53 23.51
CA VAL A 110 -2.83 -9.93 23.05
C VAL A 110 -1.81 -10.78 23.81
N VAL A 111 -0.61 -10.23 24.04
CA VAL A 111 0.50 -10.96 24.66
C VAL A 111 0.16 -11.51 26.04
N PRO A 112 -0.39 -10.73 27.01
CA PRO A 112 -0.68 -11.23 28.35
C PRO A 112 -1.70 -12.37 28.35
N GLN A 113 -2.71 -12.30 27.46
CA GLN A 113 -3.77 -13.29 27.38
C GLN A 113 -3.34 -14.59 26.69
N LEU A 114 -2.55 -14.49 25.61
CA LEU A 114 -2.02 -15.68 24.93
C LEU A 114 -0.93 -16.39 25.73
N ALA A 115 -0.10 -15.65 26.46
CA ALA A 115 1.01 -16.20 27.23
C ALA A 115 0.57 -17.21 28.31
N ARG A 116 -0.71 -17.19 28.69
CA ARG A 116 -1.32 -18.13 29.63
C ARG A 116 -1.37 -19.57 29.11
N SER A 117 -1.31 -19.78 27.80
CA SER A 117 -1.46 -21.11 27.18
C SER A 117 -0.54 -21.34 25.98
N CYS A 118 0.24 -20.34 25.58
CA CYS A 118 1.13 -20.37 24.44
C CYS A 118 2.50 -19.77 24.79
N ARG A 119 3.54 -20.17 24.04
CA ARG A 119 4.83 -19.47 24.00
C ARG A 119 4.72 -18.35 22.98
N VAL A 120 4.57 -17.13 23.44
CA VAL A 120 4.29 -15.96 22.61
C VAL A 120 5.58 -15.19 22.37
N PHE A 121 5.82 -14.83 21.12
CA PHE A 121 6.91 -13.96 20.70
C PHE A 121 6.32 -12.83 19.87
N ALA A 122 6.69 -11.58 20.16
CA ALA A 122 6.38 -10.45 19.28
C ALA A 122 7.69 -9.77 18.86
N ILE A 123 7.84 -9.54 17.57
CA ILE A 123 9.11 -9.11 16.96
C ILE A 123 8.97 -7.72 16.33
N ASP A 124 9.99 -6.87 16.52
CA ASP A 124 10.16 -5.66 15.73
C ASP A 124 10.83 -6.00 14.39
N LEU A 125 10.10 -5.79 13.31
CA LEU A 125 10.64 -5.96 11.97
C LEU A 125 11.86 -5.05 11.76
N LEU A 126 12.87 -5.53 11.02
CA LEU A 126 14.04 -4.73 10.67
C LEU A 126 13.56 -3.42 10.02
N GLY A 127 14.07 -2.27 10.48
CA GLY A 127 13.58 -0.96 10.05
C GLY A 127 12.50 -0.33 10.94
N PHE A 128 11.90 -1.08 11.86
CA PHE A 128 10.78 -0.64 12.71
C PHE A 128 11.07 -0.85 14.20
N GLY A 129 10.19 -0.30 15.05
CA GLY A 129 10.29 -0.42 16.51
C GLY A 129 11.69 -0.11 17.03
N TRP A 130 12.15 -0.85 18.03
CA TRP A 130 13.51 -0.75 18.58
C TRP A 130 14.54 -1.58 17.81
N SER A 131 14.16 -2.29 16.73
CA SER A 131 15.11 -2.90 15.82
C SER A 131 15.93 -1.84 15.07
N ASP A 132 17.13 -2.27 14.67
CA ASP A 132 18.03 -1.47 13.83
C ASP A 132 17.31 -1.00 12.56
N LYS A 133 17.73 0.17 12.07
CA LYS A 133 17.18 0.81 10.87
C LYS A 133 18.27 0.93 9.79
N PRO A 134 18.80 -0.19 9.29
CA PRO A 134 19.87 -0.15 8.33
C PRO A 134 19.33 0.24 6.95
N LEU A 135 20.22 0.80 6.13
CA LEU A 135 19.92 1.23 4.78
C LEU A 135 20.10 0.06 3.80
N VAL A 136 19.33 -1.01 4.01
CA VAL A 136 19.30 -2.22 3.18
C VAL A 136 18.19 -2.17 2.13
N ASP A 137 18.11 -3.18 1.28
CA ASP A 137 17.00 -3.36 0.36
C ASP A 137 15.78 -3.94 1.09
N TYR A 138 14.64 -3.26 0.97
CA TYR A 138 13.34 -3.69 1.51
C TYR A 138 12.38 -4.16 0.40
N SER A 139 12.86 -4.25 -0.85
CA SER A 139 12.10 -4.69 -2.01
C SER A 139 11.59 -6.13 -1.85
N GLY A 140 10.42 -6.41 -2.42
CA GLY A 140 9.78 -7.72 -2.29
C GLY A 140 9.24 -8.03 -0.89
N TYR A 141 9.57 -7.23 0.13
CA TYR A 141 9.32 -7.51 1.55
C TYR A 141 9.92 -8.85 2.02
N ASN A 142 10.89 -9.38 1.27
CA ASN A 142 11.50 -10.69 1.54
C ASN A 142 12.40 -10.67 2.77
N VAL A 143 13.03 -9.51 3.05
CA VAL A 143 13.87 -9.33 4.25
C VAL A 143 13.11 -9.67 5.53
N TRP A 144 11.82 -9.34 5.63
CA TRP A 144 11.03 -9.65 6.83
C TRP A 144 10.56 -11.10 6.87
N ALA A 145 10.36 -11.75 5.71
CA ALA A 145 10.03 -13.17 5.66
C ALA A 145 11.25 -13.99 6.11
N ASP A 146 12.45 -13.62 5.61
CA ASP A 146 13.72 -14.23 5.99
C ASP A 146 14.06 -13.95 7.47
N GLN A 147 13.79 -12.73 7.95
CA GLN A 147 13.94 -12.36 9.37
C GLN A 147 13.08 -13.24 10.27
N CYS A 148 11.78 -13.36 9.97
CA CYS A 148 10.87 -14.15 10.78
C CYS A 148 11.19 -15.65 10.71
N ALA A 149 11.60 -16.17 9.54
CA ALA A 149 12.02 -17.56 9.39
C ALA A 149 13.27 -17.88 10.23
N ALA A 150 14.31 -17.04 10.16
CA ALA A 150 15.50 -17.18 10.99
C ALA A 150 15.16 -17.04 12.49
N PHE A 151 14.28 -16.11 12.85
CA PHE A 151 13.83 -15.97 14.24
C PHE A 151 13.12 -17.22 14.76
N LEU A 152 12.29 -17.88 13.94
CA LEU A 152 11.65 -19.15 14.34
C LEU A 152 12.67 -20.27 14.57
N GLN A 153 13.72 -20.31 13.76
CA GLN A 153 14.78 -21.33 13.87
C GLN A 153 15.69 -21.07 15.07
N GLU A 154 16.20 -19.85 15.20
CA GLU A 154 17.28 -19.50 16.15
C GLU A 154 16.76 -19.17 17.54
N VAL A 155 15.60 -18.51 17.65
CA VAL A 155 15.07 -17.99 18.93
C VAL A 155 13.90 -18.84 19.42
N VAL A 156 12.93 -19.14 18.56
CA VAL A 156 11.74 -19.91 18.98
C VAL A 156 12.03 -21.41 19.09
N GLY A 157 12.99 -21.91 18.30
CA GLY A 157 13.45 -23.28 18.30
C GLY A 157 12.54 -24.26 17.55
N GLY A 158 11.68 -23.78 16.63
CA GLY A 158 10.81 -24.65 15.85
C GLY A 158 9.60 -23.97 15.21
N PRO A 159 8.69 -24.75 14.61
CA PRO A 159 7.54 -24.22 13.90
C PRO A 159 6.56 -23.48 14.83
N ALA A 160 5.97 -22.41 14.33
CA ALA A 160 5.05 -21.56 15.09
C ALA A 160 3.80 -21.21 14.28
N VAL A 161 2.74 -20.80 14.98
CA VAL A 161 1.65 -20.05 14.35
C VAL A 161 2.14 -18.62 14.13
N VAL A 162 1.99 -18.09 12.91
CA VAL A 162 2.42 -16.73 12.59
C VAL A 162 1.18 -15.85 12.44
N VAL A 163 1.07 -14.84 13.28
CA VAL A 163 -0.05 -13.88 13.32
C VAL A 163 0.48 -12.53 12.89
N GLY A 164 -0.14 -11.92 11.89
CA GLY A 164 0.33 -10.64 11.37
C GLY A 164 -0.80 -9.65 11.13
N ASN A 165 -0.58 -8.38 11.52
CA ASN A 165 -1.48 -7.28 11.18
C ASN A 165 -0.97 -6.47 9.99
N SER A 166 -1.84 -6.13 9.04
CA SER A 166 -1.51 -5.23 7.94
C SER A 166 -0.28 -5.74 7.14
N MET A 167 0.80 -4.95 7.05
CA MET A 167 2.08 -5.36 6.48
C MET A 167 2.66 -6.63 7.13
N GLY A 168 2.48 -6.81 8.45
CA GLY A 168 2.86 -8.04 9.14
C GLY A 168 2.03 -9.24 8.71
N GLY A 169 0.77 -9.04 8.32
CA GLY A 169 -0.09 -10.08 7.73
C GLY A 169 0.41 -10.51 6.35
N PHE A 170 0.77 -9.54 5.50
CA PHE A 170 1.45 -9.84 4.23
C PHE A 170 2.74 -10.66 4.47
N ASN A 171 3.55 -10.24 5.46
CA ASN A 171 4.78 -10.91 5.80
C ASN A 171 4.55 -12.35 6.29
N ALA A 172 3.54 -12.57 7.14
CA ALA A 172 3.17 -13.90 7.62
C ALA A 172 2.78 -14.83 6.47
N LEU A 173 2.01 -14.33 5.50
CA LEU A 173 1.66 -15.09 4.31
C LEU A 173 2.88 -15.37 3.42
N ASN A 174 3.73 -14.36 3.18
CA ASN A 174 4.94 -14.51 2.37
C ASN A 174 5.89 -15.55 2.99
N MET A 175 6.08 -15.49 4.30
CA MET A 175 6.87 -16.46 5.06
C MET A 175 6.31 -17.88 4.92
N ALA A 176 4.99 -18.06 5.06
CA ALA A 176 4.35 -19.36 4.92
C ALA A 176 4.48 -19.94 3.51
N ALA A 177 4.40 -19.11 2.48
CA ALA A 177 4.60 -19.52 1.09
C ALA A 177 6.06 -19.87 0.77
N ARG A 178 7.04 -19.37 1.54
CA ARG A 178 8.48 -19.61 1.34
C ARG A 178 9.03 -20.74 2.22
N THR A 179 8.51 -20.87 3.43
CA THR A 179 9.03 -21.75 4.48
C THR A 179 7.91 -22.53 5.18
N PRO A 180 7.15 -23.37 4.45
CA PRO A 180 5.97 -24.03 4.99
C PRO A 180 6.27 -24.91 6.21
N ASP A 181 7.46 -25.52 6.27
CA ASP A 181 7.86 -26.39 7.38
C ASP A 181 7.99 -25.65 8.73
N LEU A 182 8.21 -24.33 8.71
CA LEU A 182 8.32 -23.50 9.91
C LEU A 182 6.99 -22.89 10.34
N VAL A 183 5.93 -23.02 9.53
CA VAL A 183 4.66 -22.35 9.78
C VAL A 183 3.58 -23.39 10.07
N SER A 184 3.12 -23.41 11.33
CA SER A 184 2.06 -24.31 11.79
C SER A 184 0.65 -23.83 11.43
N GLY A 185 0.53 -22.56 11.05
CA GLY A 185 -0.71 -21.89 10.67
C GLY A 185 -0.48 -20.38 10.54
N VAL A 186 -1.31 -19.71 9.75
CA VAL A 186 -1.20 -18.27 9.50
C VAL A 186 -2.49 -17.56 9.91
N VAL A 187 -2.35 -16.46 10.66
CA VAL A 187 -3.47 -15.56 10.97
C VAL A 187 -3.23 -14.21 10.32
N LEU A 188 -4.15 -13.81 9.46
CA LEU A 188 -4.12 -12.57 8.71
C LEU A 188 -5.12 -11.58 9.33
N MET A 189 -4.60 -10.58 10.04
CA MET A 189 -5.38 -9.50 10.62
C MET A 189 -5.34 -8.28 9.71
N ASN A 190 -6.42 -8.00 9.00
CA ASN A 190 -6.50 -6.84 8.09
C ASN A 190 -5.27 -6.73 7.18
N ALA A 191 -4.84 -7.87 6.62
CA ALA A 191 -3.55 -7.97 5.93
C ALA A 191 -3.48 -7.03 4.73
N ALA A 192 -2.34 -6.33 4.64
CA ALA A 192 -2.00 -5.53 3.47
C ALA A 192 -1.64 -6.46 2.31
N GLY A 193 -1.63 -5.92 1.10
CA GLY A 193 -1.22 -6.65 -0.08
C GLY A 193 -1.99 -6.21 -1.30
N ARG A 194 -1.30 -6.19 -2.44
CA ARG A 194 -1.94 -5.96 -3.73
C ARG A 194 -2.53 -7.26 -4.24
N PHE A 195 -3.74 -7.20 -4.79
CA PHE A 195 -4.25 -8.28 -5.63
C PHE A 195 -3.89 -7.95 -7.07
N ASP A 196 -3.60 -8.97 -7.86
CA ASP A 196 -3.41 -8.75 -9.29
C ASP A 196 -4.72 -8.21 -9.85
N ALA A 197 -4.63 -7.09 -10.58
CA ALA A 197 -5.72 -6.71 -11.44
C ALA A 197 -5.87 -7.86 -12.45
N GLY A 198 -7.06 -8.44 -12.61
CA GLY A 198 -7.33 -9.36 -13.72
C GLY A 198 -6.74 -8.74 -14.98
N SER A 199 -5.83 -9.46 -15.64
CA SER A 199 -4.85 -8.97 -16.62
C SER A 199 -5.36 -7.84 -17.50
N ALA A 200 -5.18 -6.59 -17.07
CA ALA A 200 -5.54 -5.41 -17.84
C ALA A 200 -4.84 -4.17 -17.27
N SER A 201 -3.54 -4.08 -17.51
CA SER A 201 -2.81 -2.82 -17.52
C SER A 201 -2.15 -2.68 -18.88
N VAL A 202 -2.85 -2.11 -19.86
CA VAL A 202 -2.20 -1.59 -21.07
C VAL A 202 -1.64 -0.22 -20.71
N THR A 203 -0.41 -0.19 -20.23
CA THR A 203 0.41 1.04 -20.27
C THR A 203 0.75 1.37 -21.72
N PRO A 204 0.77 2.65 -22.13
CA PRO A 204 1.21 3.02 -23.48
C PRO A 204 2.68 2.64 -23.65
N VAL A 205 2.99 1.85 -24.69
CA VAL A 205 4.37 1.51 -25.03
C VAL A 205 5.06 2.75 -25.60
N ALA A 206 5.82 3.46 -24.77
CA ALA A 206 6.74 4.49 -25.25
C ALA A 206 7.81 3.85 -26.16
N THR A 207 8.15 4.53 -27.25
CA THR A 207 9.19 4.05 -28.19
C THR A 207 10.55 3.90 -27.47
N PRO A 208 11.42 2.95 -27.87
CA PRO A 208 12.71 2.71 -27.19
C PRO A 208 13.59 3.97 -27.08
N ALA A 209 13.54 4.85 -28.08
CA ALA A 209 14.27 6.12 -28.09
C ALA A 209 13.69 7.16 -27.11
N GLN A 210 12.36 7.22 -26.96
CA GLN A 210 11.71 8.08 -25.95
C GLN A 210 11.93 7.56 -24.53
N ARG A 211 11.97 6.23 -24.32
CA ARG A 211 12.32 5.65 -23.02
C ARG A 211 13.72 6.04 -22.56
N SER A 212 14.71 6.05 -23.45
CA SER A 212 16.09 6.40 -23.10
C SER A 212 16.28 7.88 -22.75
N LEU A 213 15.66 8.79 -23.52
CA LEU A 213 15.82 10.23 -23.33
C LEU A 213 15.07 10.77 -22.09
N TRP A 214 13.88 10.22 -21.81
CA TRP A 214 13.10 10.60 -20.64
C TRP A 214 13.53 9.85 -19.37
N ALA A 215 14.03 8.61 -19.47
CA ALA A 215 14.60 7.91 -18.31
C ALA A 215 15.84 8.63 -17.76
N GLY A 216 16.77 9.07 -18.62
CA GLY A 216 17.97 9.78 -18.16
C GLY A 216 17.70 11.11 -17.43
N LEU A 217 16.59 11.80 -17.76
CA LEU A 217 16.21 13.08 -17.15
C LEU A 217 15.21 12.92 -15.99
N GLN A 218 14.37 11.87 -15.98
CA GLN A 218 13.38 11.59 -14.93
C GLN A 218 13.97 10.80 -13.75
N ASP A 219 15.01 9.99 -13.97
CA ASP A 219 15.42 8.99 -12.97
C ASP A 219 16.25 9.56 -11.81
N THR A 220 16.91 10.72 -11.99
CA THR A 220 17.68 11.35 -10.89
C THR A 220 16.97 12.56 -10.28
N ALA A 221 16.49 13.50 -11.10
CA ALA A 221 15.80 14.70 -10.59
C ALA A 221 14.40 14.37 -10.02
N GLY A 222 13.65 13.49 -10.69
CA GLY A 222 12.35 13.02 -10.23
C GLY A 222 12.47 12.19 -8.95
N THR A 223 13.48 11.31 -8.87
CA THR A 223 13.78 10.53 -7.68
C THR A 223 14.24 11.40 -6.51
N PHE A 224 15.09 12.41 -6.76
CA PHE A 224 15.50 13.37 -5.72
C PHE A 224 14.31 14.16 -5.18
N LEU A 225 13.46 14.70 -6.05
CA LEU A 225 12.28 15.46 -5.65
C LEU A 225 11.28 14.57 -4.90
N LYS A 226 11.03 13.36 -5.39
CA LYS A 226 10.19 12.34 -4.72
C LYS A 226 10.73 12.00 -3.34
N ARG A 227 12.04 11.77 -3.22
CA ARG A 227 12.70 11.45 -1.94
C ARG A 227 12.64 12.61 -0.95
N ARG A 228 12.80 13.85 -1.41
CA ARG A 228 12.61 15.06 -0.59
C ARG A 228 11.15 15.23 -0.16
N ALA A 229 10.18 15.02 -1.06
CA ALA A 229 8.76 15.09 -0.74
C ALA A 229 8.36 14.03 0.31
N ILE A 230 8.83 12.79 0.14
CA ILE A 230 8.60 11.69 1.10
C ILE A 230 9.31 11.97 2.44
N TYR A 231 10.52 12.53 2.41
CA TYR A 231 11.21 12.94 3.63
C TYR A 231 10.40 14.00 4.40
N LEU A 232 9.89 15.02 3.72
CA LEU A 232 9.05 16.04 4.34
C LEU A 232 7.74 15.46 4.86
N SER A 233 7.11 14.54 4.14
CA SER A 233 5.90 13.85 4.61
C SER A 233 6.19 12.98 5.83
N PHE A 234 7.36 12.34 5.90
CA PHE A 234 7.81 11.59 7.08
C PHE A 234 7.96 12.49 8.32
N LEU A 235 8.53 13.69 8.16
CA LEU A 235 8.66 14.64 9.27
C LEU A 235 7.29 15.01 9.88
N VAL A 236 6.26 15.10 9.05
CA VAL A 236 4.88 15.29 9.52
C VAL A 236 4.29 14.00 10.08
N ALA A 237 4.53 12.86 9.43
CA ALA A 237 3.98 11.56 9.83
C ALA A 237 4.49 11.09 11.20
N ARG A 238 5.72 11.43 11.58
CA ARG A 238 6.31 11.06 12.88
C ARG A 238 5.87 11.94 14.06
N ASP A 239 5.17 13.05 13.81
CA ASP A 239 4.69 13.92 14.89
C ASP A 239 3.63 13.20 15.73
N PRO A 240 3.74 13.17 17.07
CA PRO A 240 2.79 12.47 17.95
C PRO A 240 1.33 12.87 17.75
N ARG A 241 1.04 14.14 17.43
CA ARG A 241 -0.32 14.62 17.18
C ARG A 241 -0.84 14.07 15.86
N ARG A 242 0.03 13.99 14.85
CA ARG A 242 -0.33 13.38 13.56
C ARG A 242 -0.56 11.87 13.70
N ILE A 243 0.31 11.17 14.43
CA ILE A 243 0.13 9.74 14.75
C ILE A 243 -1.23 9.53 15.42
N ARG A 244 -1.52 10.27 16.50
CA ARG A 244 -2.81 10.20 17.19
C ARG A 244 -3.97 10.49 16.23
N SER A 245 -3.87 11.50 15.38
CA SER A 245 -4.91 11.84 14.40
C SER A 245 -5.16 10.71 13.40
N VAL A 246 -4.12 10.00 12.96
CA VAL A 246 -4.25 8.85 12.04
C VAL A 246 -4.86 7.66 12.75
N LEU A 247 -4.42 7.35 13.98
CA LEU A 247 -5.00 6.29 14.80
C LEU A 247 -6.52 6.50 14.98
N LYS A 248 -6.95 7.73 15.27
CA LYS A 248 -8.39 8.07 15.39
C LYS A 248 -9.21 7.79 14.13
N GLN A 249 -8.59 7.80 12.94
CA GLN A 249 -9.27 7.52 11.67
C GLN A 249 -9.40 6.02 11.39
N VAL A 250 -8.51 5.21 11.96
CA VAL A 250 -8.43 3.78 11.65
C VAL A 250 -8.83 2.86 12.79
N TYR A 251 -9.06 3.42 13.98
CA TYR A 251 -9.61 2.72 15.15
C TYR A 251 -11.08 3.08 15.31
N VAL A 252 -11.88 2.11 15.74
CA VAL A 252 -13.29 2.33 16.11
C VAL A 252 -13.38 2.72 17.58
N GLY A 253 -12.76 1.94 18.46
CA GLY A 253 -12.61 2.18 19.89
C GLY A 253 -11.55 3.24 20.16
N GLN A 254 -12.00 4.47 20.41
CA GLN A 254 -11.12 5.60 20.71
C GLN A 254 -10.38 5.43 22.04
N ASP A 255 -10.94 4.62 22.94
CA ASP A 255 -10.42 4.32 24.27
C ASP A 255 -9.08 3.56 24.24
N SER A 256 -8.81 2.82 23.16
CA SER A 256 -7.51 2.16 22.95
C SER A 256 -6.40 3.13 22.52
N ILE A 257 -6.72 4.38 22.14
CA ILE A 257 -5.75 5.35 21.65
C ILE A 257 -5.16 6.18 22.80
N ASP A 258 -4.33 5.55 23.62
CA ASP A 258 -3.66 6.19 24.76
C ASP A 258 -2.31 6.86 24.40
N ALA A 259 -1.61 7.36 25.42
CA ALA A 259 -0.30 7.99 25.27
C ALA A 259 0.81 6.96 24.95
N ASP A 260 0.71 5.75 25.47
CA ASP A 260 1.74 4.71 25.32
C ASP A 260 1.80 4.21 23.88
N LEU A 261 0.65 3.98 23.24
CA LEU A 261 0.57 3.62 21.81
C LEU A 261 1.19 4.68 20.92
N VAL A 262 0.87 5.96 21.18
CA VAL A 262 1.44 7.07 20.42
C VAL A 262 2.95 7.16 20.65
N THR A 263 3.39 6.99 21.89
CA THR A 263 4.81 7.05 22.27
C THR A 263 5.60 5.89 21.68
N SER A 264 5.04 4.68 21.64
CA SER A 264 5.69 3.50 21.07
C SER A 264 5.92 3.61 19.56
N ILE A 265 5.11 4.41 18.86
CA ILE A 265 5.26 4.72 17.43
C ILE A 265 6.21 5.91 17.24
N ALA A 266 6.03 6.97 18.01
CA ALA A 266 6.76 8.22 17.83
C ALA A 266 8.25 8.13 18.23
N THR A 267 8.56 7.37 19.29
CA THR A 267 9.92 7.28 19.84
C THR A 267 10.89 6.66 18.85
N PRO A 268 10.63 5.47 18.26
CA PRO A 268 11.60 4.87 17.36
C PRO A 268 11.67 5.57 15.99
N ALA A 269 10.65 6.36 15.63
CA ALA A 269 10.66 7.22 14.45
C ALA A 269 11.62 8.43 14.57
N GLN A 270 12.20 8.69 15.74
CA GLN A 270 13.25 9.70 15.92
C GLN A 270 14.63 9.25 15.45
N ASN A 271 14.82 7.95 15.19
CA ASN A 271 16.09 7.45 14.69
C ASN A 271 16.51 8.16 13.38
N PRO A 272 17.78 8.57 13.22
CA PRO A 272 18.25 9.32 12.04
C PRO A 272 17.97 8.63 10.71
N ASN A 273 17.97 7.29 10.68
CA ASN A 273 17.73 6.51 9.47
C ASN A 273 16.23 6.23 9.23
N ALA A 274 15.34 6.52 10.18
CA ALA A 274 13.93 6.16 10.07
C ALA A 274 13.25 6.79 8.84
N ALA A 275 13.61 8.03 8.49
CA ALA A 275 13.08 8.69 7.30
C ALA A 275 13.48 7.99 6.00
N GLU A 276 14.69 7.47 5.95
CA GLU A 276 15.20 6.76 4.78
C GLU A 276 14.63 5.35 4.66
N VAL A 277 14.51 4.64 5.78
CA VAL A 277 13.80 3.35 5.82
C VAL A 277 12.35 3.55 5.39
N PHE A 278 11.67 4.57 5.90
CA PHE A 278 10.31 4.93 5.48
C PHE A 278 10.23 5.13 3.97
N TYR A 279 11.14 5.90 3.38
CA TYR A 279 11.22 6.08 1.92
C TYR A 279 11.35 4.74 1.20
N ARG A 280 12.34 3.91 1.58
CA ARG A 280 12.60 2.63 0.91
C ARG A 280 11.41 1.70 0.98
N VAL A 281 10.77 1.60 2.15
CA VAL A 281 9.60 0.73 2.34
C VAL A 281 8.39 1.21 1.53
N ILE A 282 8.03 2.49 1.57
CA ILE A 282 6.83 2.95 0.84
C ILE A 282 7.00 2.97 -0.68
N THR A 283 8.25 2.96 -1.17
CA THR A 283 8.56 2.81 -2.59
C THR A 283 8.81 1.38 -3.02
N ALA A 284 8.94 0.45 -2.07
CA ALA A 284 9.11 -0.95 -2.35
C ALA A 284 7.82 -1.56 -2.94
N SER A 285 8.00 -2.60 -3.74
CA SER A 285 6.90 -3.41 -4.25
C SER A 285 7.11 -4.85 -3.82
N GLY A 286 6.10 -5.43 -3.17
CA GLY A 286 6.03 -6.85 -2.82
C GLY A 286 5.34 -7.67 -3.89
N GLU A 287 5.37 -9.00 -3.77
CA GLU A 287 4.52 -9.90 -4.57
C GLU A 287 3.02 -9.64 -4.38
N SER A 288 2.19 -10.17 -5.27
CA SER A 288 0.73 -10.09 -5.12
C SER A 288 0.21 -11.15 -4.15
N MET A 289 -0.92 -10.86 -3.51
CA MET A 289 -1.64 -11.83 -2.67
C MET A 289 -2.01 -13.09 -3.47
N ASN A 290 -2.37 -12.93 -4.75
CA ASN A 290 -2.65 -14.05 -5.65
C ASN A 290 -1.45 -14.98 -5.79
N SER A 291 -0.26 -14.44 -6.04
CA SER A 291 0.96 -15.24 -6.18
C SER A 291 1.32 -15.95 -4.88
N LEU A 292 1.25 -15.26 -3.74
CA LEU A 292 1.54 -15.86 -2.44
C LEU A 292 0.56 -16.98 -2.07
N LEU A 293 -0.75 -16.76 -2.27
CA LEU A 293 -1.79 -17.76 -2.00
C LEU A 293 -1.66 -18.96 -2.95
N GLY A 294 -1.30 -18.73 -4.22
CA GLY A 294 -1.08 -19.80 -5.20
C GLY A 294 0.14 -20.68 -4.90
N ARG A 295 1.15 -20.14 -4.18
CA ARG A 295 2.33 -20.88 -3.72
C ARG A 295 2.20 -21.45 -2.32
N LEU A 296 1.11 -21.16 -1.61
CA LEU A 296 0.90 -21.65 -0.25
C LEU A 296 0.74 -23.18 -0.27
N HIS A 297 1.44 -23.87 0.63
CA HIS A 297 1.37 -25.33 0.70
C HIS A 297 -0.09 -25.78 0.97
N LYS A 298 -0.57 -26.78 0.21
CA LYS A 298 -1.93 -27.32 0.38
C LYS A 298 -2.17 -27.80 1.81
N GLY A 299 -3.32 -27.44 2.39
CA GLY A 299 -3.64 -27.76 3.78
C GLY A 299 -3.01 -26.83 4.82
N THR A 300 -2.30 -25.76 4.40
CA THR A 300 -1.91 -24.69 5.33
C THR A 300 -3.17 -24.07 5.91
N ARG A 301 -3.28 -24.05 7.24
CA ARG A 301 -4.42 -23.46 7.93
C ARG A 301 -4.27 -21.94 7.96
N VAL A 302 -5.27 -21.24 7.43
CA VAL A 302 -5.31 -19.78 7.35
C VAL A 302 -6.56 -19.28 8.06
N LEU A 303 -6.39 -18.33 8.97
CA LEU A 303 -7.49 -17.59 9.61
C LEU A 303 -7.43 -16.12 9.22
N LEU A 304 -8.54 -15.57 8.77
CA LEU A 304 -8.73 -14.16 8.50
C LEU A 304 -9.53 -13.55 9.66
N LEU A 305 -8.91 -12.63 10.40
CA LEU A 305 -9.59 -11.82 11.41
C LEU A 305 -9.67 -10.40 10.87
N TRP A 306 -10.86 -9.95 10.49
CA TRP A 306 -10.98 -8.76 9.65
C TRP A 306 -11.88 -7.70 10.27
N GLY A 307 -11.37 -6.48 10.41
CA GLY A 307 -12.16 -5.33 10.82
C GLY A 307 -13.18 -4.92 9.75
N SER A 308 -14.46 -5.05 10.04
CA SER A 308 -15.57 -4.66 9.17
C SER A 308 -15.60 -3.17 8.84
N LYS A 309 -14.94 -2.34 9.66
CA LYS A 309 -14.87 -0.87 9.50
C LYS A 309 -13.48 -0.39 9.07
N ASP A 310 -12.60 -1.28 8.61
CA ASP A 310 -11.26 -0.90 8.18
C ASP A 310 -11.29 0.01 6.94
N PRO A 311 -10.77 1.26 7.04
CA PRO A 311 -10.72 2.18 5.91
C PRO A 311 -9.55 1.94 4.94
N TRP A 312 -8.56 1.14 5.33
CA TRP A 312 -7.34 0.89 4.55
C TRP A 312 -7.37 -0.47 3.86
N CYS A 313 -7.52 -1.54 4.63
CA CYS A 313 -7.60 -2.90 4.11
C CYS A 313 -9.06 -3.36 4.16
N VAL A 314 -9.87 -2.85 3.24
CA VAL A 314 -11.33 -3.03 3.25
C VAL A 314 -11.75 -4.51 3.31
N PRO A 315 -12.90 -4.86 3.91
CA PRO A 315 -13.37 -6.24 4.05
C PRO A 315 -13.51 -7.03 2.74
N ALA A 316 -13.62 -6.34 1.60
CA ALA A 316 -13.60 -6.96 0.28
C ALA A 316 -12.27 -7.69 -0.01
N ASN A 317 -11.16 -7.27 0.60
CA ASN A 317 -9.87 -7.96 0.49
C ASN A 317 -9.92 -9.35 1.14
N ALA A 318 -10.54 -9.49 2.32
CA ALA A 318 -10.77 -10.80 2.92
C ALA A 318 -11.64 -11.69 2.01
N SER A 319 -12.68 -11.12 1.37
CA SER A 319 -13.51 -11.86 0.42
C SER A 319 -12.70 -12.37 -0.78
N ARG A 320 -11.72 -11.58 -1.26
CA ARG A 320 -10.81 -12.00 -2.34
C ARG A 320 -9.86 -13.11 -1.88
N ILE A 321 -9.34 -13.04 -0.66
CA ILE A 321 -8.52 -14.13 -0.10
C ILE A 321 -9.35 -15.41 0.00
N MET A 322 -10.58 -15.34 0.51
CA MET A 322 -11.49 -16.48 0.57
C MET A 322 -11.78 -17.08 -0.81
N ALA A 323 -11.90 -16.26 -1.85
CA ALA A 323 -12.10 -16.74 -3.22
C ALA A 323 -10.86 -17.46 -3.78
N LEU A 324 -9.66 -17.00 -3.43
CA LEU A 324 -8.39 -17.59 -3.88
C LEU A 324 -7.95 -18.79 -3.03
N TYR A 325 -8.35 -18.83 -1.75
CA TYR A 325 -8.03 -19.88 -0.80
C TYR A 325 -9.26 -20.25 0.04
N PRO A 326 -10.20 -21.04 -0.51
CA PRO A 326 -11.50 -21.32 0.13
C PRO A 326 -11.40 -22.12 1.44
N GLU A 327 -10.27 -22.77 1.70
CA GLU A 327 -10.01 -23.50 2.96
C GLU A 327 -9.71 -22.57 4.15
N ALA A 328 -9.55 -21.25 3.92
CA ALA A 328 -9.37 -20.29 4.99
C ALA A 328 -10.64 -20.15 5.85
N GLU A 329 -10.46 -19.90 7.14
CA GLU A 329 -11.52 -19.45 8.03
C GLU A 329 -11.58 -17.92 8.04
N ARG A 330 -12.77 -17.33 8.16
CA ARG A 330 -12.94 -15.88 8.28
C ARG A 330 -13.83 -15.53 9.46
N VAL A 331 -13.42 -14.53 10.23
CA VAL A 331 -14.22 -13.86 11.25
C VAL A 331 -14.19 -12.35 11.00
N ASP A 332 -15.36 -11.77 10.80
CA ASP A 332 -15.53 -10.32 10.70
C ASP A 332 -15.78 -9.71 12.08
N LEU A 333 -15.05 -8.64 12.40
CA LEU A 333 -15.04 -7.99 13.69
C LEU A 333 -15.56 -6.55 13.57
N PRO A 334 -16.28 -5.99 14.56
CA PRO A 334 -16.75 -4.61 14.54
C PRO A 334 -15.64 -3.57 14.82
N SER A 335 -14.44 -3.78 14.26
CA SER A 335 -13.22 -3.01 14.47
C SER A 335 -12.70 -2.36 13.19
N GLY A 336 -11.72 -1.48 13.36
CA GLY A 336 -11.00 -0.82 12.28
C GLY A 336 -9.79 -1.61 11.81
N HIS A 337 -8.69 -0.91 11.50
CA HIS A 337 -7.50 -1.49 10.87
C HIS A 337 -6.64 -2.37 11.80
N CYS A 338 -6.73 -2.16 13.12
CA CYS A 338 -5.90 -2.86 14.11
C CYS A 338 -6.77 -3.64 15.11
N PRO A 339 -7.51 -4.67 14.70
CA PRO A 339 -8.47 -5.35 15.58
C PRO A 339 -7.88 -5.84 16.90
N HIS A 340 -6.61 -6.27 16.89
CA HIS A 340 -5.90 -6.80 18.04
C HIS A 340 -5.68 -5.80 19.17
N ASP A 341 -5.74 -4.50 18.86
CA ASP A 341 -5.60 -3.40 19.82
C ASP A 341 -6.90 -2.57 19.95
N ASP A 342 -7.72 -2.55 18.90
CA ASP A 342 -9.01 -1.86 18.84
C ASP A 342 -10.12 -2.62 19.59
N THR A 343 -10.26 -3.93 19.32
CA THR A 343 -11.26 -4.81 19.95
C THR A 343 -10.61 -6.10 20.46
N PRO A 344 -9.65 -6.01 21.40
CA PRO A 344 -8.89 -7.16 21.88
C PRO A 344 -9.79 -8.25 22.48
N ASP A 345 -10.87 -7.87 23.16
CA ASP A 345 -11.81 -8.78 23.82
C ASP A 345 -12.56 -9.70 22.83
N LEU A 346 -12.64 -9.31 21.55
CA LEU A 346 -13.23 -10.14 20.49
C LEU A 346 -12.16 -10.94 19.74
N VAL A 347 -10.95 -10.38 19.58
CA VAL A 347 -9.86 -11.01 18.84
C VAL A 347 -9.23 -12.17 19.63
N ILE A 348 -8.99 -11.96 20.92
CA ILE A 348 -8.23 -12.89 21.75
C ILE A 348 -8.93 -14.26 21.87
N PRO A 349 -10.25 -14.34 22.17
CA PRO A 349 -10.94 -15.62 22.23
C PRO A 349 -10.90 -16.39 20.91
N GLU A 350 -11.06 -15.69 19.78
CA GLU A 350 -10.99 -16.32 18.45
C GLU A 350 -9.61 -16.87 18.14
N LEU A 351 -8.56 -16.11 18.48
CA LEU A 351 -7.18 -16.54 18.32
C LEU A 351 -6.86 -17.75 19.20
N GLN A 352 -7.27 -17.73 20.47
CA GLN A 352 -7.09 -18.86 21.40
C GLN A 352 -7.83 -20.12 20.92
N ARG A 353 -9.10 -19.98 20.51
CA ARG A 353 -9.90 -21.06 19.93
C ARG A 353 -9.20 -21.69 18.75
N TRP A 354 -8.74 -20.86 17.80
CA TRP A 354 -8.15 -21.35 16.57
C TRP A 354 -6.80 -22.02 16.79
N VAL A 355 -5.91 -21.43 17.61
CA VAL A 355 -4.62 -22.02 17.97
C VAL A 355 -4.80 -23.35 18.71
N ALA A 356 -5.79 -23.46 19.61
CA ALA A 356 -6.12 -24.72 20.28
C ALA A 356 -6.60 -25.80 19.28
N GLY A 357 -7.38 -25.41 18.26
CA GLY A 357 -7.85 -26.31 17.20
C GLY A 357 -6.71 -26.93 16.38
N LEU A 358 -5.64 -26.18 16.11
CA LEU A 358 -4.46 -26.70 15.39
C LEU A 358 -3.76 -27.84 16.15
N ARG A 359 -3.72 -27.79 17.49
CA ARG A 359 -3.13 -28.86 18.31
C ARG A 359 -3.89 -30.17 18.16
N GLN A 360 -5.22 -30.10 18.17
CA GLN A 360 -6.07 -31.29 18.03
C GLN A 360 -5.87 -31.92 16.65
N ALA A 361 -5.88 -31.12 15.58
CA ALA A 361 -5.65 -31.61 14.22
C ALA A 361 -4.27 -32.29 14.06
N ARG A 362 -3.20 -31.73 14.63
CA ARG A 362 -1.86 -32.34 14.60
C ARG A 362 -1.73 -33.57 15.50
N PHE A 363 -2.44 -33.63 16.62
CA PHE A 363 -2.47 -34.83 17.47
C PHE A 363 -3.07 -36.04 16.75
N PHE A 364 -4.11 -35.81 15.92
CA PHE A 364 -4.68 -36.87 15.07
C PHE A 364 -3.81 -37.17 13.85
N ALA A 365 -3.22 -36.17 13.19
CA ALA A 365 -2.31 -36.37 12.06
C ALA A 365 -0.96 -37.02 12.44
N GLY A 366 -0.45 -36.76 13.64
CA GLY A 366 0.81 -37.29 14.15
C GLY A 366 0.86 -38.82 14.28
N ARG A 367 -0.30 -39.50 14.39
CA ARG A 367 -0.38 -40.97 14.33
C ARG A 367 -0.22 -41.53 12.91
N ALA A 368 -0.47 -40.72 11.89
CA ALA A 368 -0.25 -41.08 10.48
C ALA A 368 1.14 -40.63 9.97
N TRP A 369 1.74 -39.63 10.60
CA TRP A 369 2.98 -38.96 10.14
C TRP A 369 4.25 -39.83 10.29
N THR A 370 4.31 -40.74 11.27
CA THR A 370 5.46 -41.65 11.46
C THR A 370 5.66 -42.64 10.31
N ALA A 371 4.66 -42.86 9.44
CA ALA A 371 4.76 -43.74 8.28
C ALA A 371 5.31 -43.05 7.02
N SER A 372 5.20 -41.71 6.92
CA SER A 372 5.51 -40.96 5.68
C SER A 372 6.96 -40.50 5.55
N MET A 373 7.75 -40.53 6.63
CA MET A 373 9.18 -40.18 6.56
C MET A 373 10.02 -41.25 5.84
N ALA A 374 9.53 -42.48 5.75
CA ALA A 374 10.22 -43.57 5.06
C ALA A 374 10.08 -43.51 3.52
N SER A 375 9.06 -42.84 2.97
CA SER A 375 8.77 -42.84 1.53
C SER A 375 9.57 -41.78 0.75
N ASN A 376 9.91 -40.65 1.36
CA ASN A 376 10.58 -39.54 0.65
C ASN A 376 12.08 -39.75 0.39
N TRP A 377 12.67 -40.81 0.94
CA TRP A 377 14.04 -41.23 0.64
C TRP A 377 14.14 -41.94 -0.72
N PHE A 378 13.14 -42.76 -1.08
CA PHE A 378 13.14 -43.50 -2.35
C PHE A 378 12.94 -42.59 -3.57
N ASP A 379 12.15 -41.52 -3.44
CA ASP A 379 11.90 -40.59 -4.54
C ASP A 379 13.15 -39.77 -4.90
N ARG A 380 13.97 -39.39 -3.91
CA ARG A 380 15.25 -38.69 -4.14
C ARG A 380 16.32 -39.59 -4.78
N LEU A 381 16.28 -40.90 -4.53
CA LEU A 381 17.12 -41.89 -5.19
C LEU A 381 16.72 -42.10 -6.66
N ARG A 382 15.41 -41.99 -6.96
CA ARG A 382 14.87 -42.18 -8.31
C ARG A 382 15.19 -41.02 -9.25
N THR A 383 15.11 -39.78 -8.75
CA THR A 383 15.46 -38.58 -9.53
C THR A 383 16.97 -38.47 -9.80
N GLY A 384 17.82 -39.05 -8.95
CA GLY A 384 19.26 -39.12 -9.16
C GLY A 384 19.71 -40.11 -10.25
N LEU A 385 18.80 -40.96 -10.75
CA LEU A 385 19.11 -42.02 -11.73
C LEU A 385 18.58 -41.73 -13.15
N GLY A 386 18.09 -40.52 -13.41
CA GLY A 386 17.89 -40.01 -14.78
C GLY A 386 16.89 -40.77 -15.65
N MET A 387 15.77 -41.23 -15.09
CA MET A 387 14.67 -41.79 -15.89
C MET A 387 13.56 -40.75 -16.05
N GLU A 388 13.38 -40.23 -17.26
CA GLU A 388 12.28 -39.34 -17.64
C GLU A 388 10.95 -40.12 -17.71
N VAL A 389 9.86 -39.46 -17.30
CA VAL A 389 8.49 -39.92 -17.47
C VAL A 389 7.79 -38.96 -18.42
N GLU A 390 7.20 -39.52 -19.47
CA GLU A 390 6.47 -38.84 -20.55
C GLU A 390 5.12 -38.29 -20.05
N GLU A 391 4.80 -37.02 -20.36
CA GLU A 391 3.49 -36.40 -20.08
C GLU A 391 2.53 -36.52 -21.28
N PRO A 392 1.21 -36.75 -21.08
CA PRO A 392 0.24 -36.78 -22.18
C PRO A 392 -0.39 -35.40 -22.46
N GLU A 393 -0.71 -35.17 -23.74
CA GLU A 393 -1.27 -33.94 -24.32
C GLU A 393 -2.66 -33.51 -23.80
N PRO A 394 -2.99 -32.20 -23.81
CA PRO A 394 -4.32 -31.71 -23.48
C PRO A 394 -5.27 -31.62 -24.70
N ALA A 395 -6.54 -31.93 -24.44
CA ALA A 395 -7.65 -31.89 -25.39
C ALA A 395 -8.13 -30.45 -25.73
N GLU A 396 -8.59 -30.27 -26.97
CA GLU A 396 -9.15 -29.04 -27.53
C GLU A 396 -10.45 -28.57 -26.83
N VAL A 397 -10.55 -27.27 -26.53
CA VAL A 397 -11.79 -26.58 -26.14
C VAL A 397 -12.09 -25.49 -27.17
N GLY A 398 -13.29 -25.57 -27.75
CA GLY A 398 -13.73 -24.83 -28.92
C GLY A 398 -13.86 -23.31 -28.77
N ASN A 399 -13.67 -22.64 -29.91
CA ASN A 399 -13.75 -21.20 -30.13
C ASN A 399 -15.06 -20.57 -29.65
N GLN A 400 -14.99 -19.77 -28.57
CA GLN A 400 -15.86 -18.61 -28.38
C GLN A 400 -15.13 -17.38 -28.92
N THR A 401 -15.79 -16.60 -29.77
CA THR A 401 -15.16 -15.47 -30.46
C THR A 401 -14.87 -14.31 -29.50
N LEU A 402 -13.71 -13.66 -29.68
CA LEU A 402 -13.18 -12.55 -28.86
C LEU A 402 -14.21 -11.43 -28.59
N LEU A 403 -15.15 -11.22 -29.52
CA LEU A 403 -16.20 -10.20 -29.42
C LEU A 403 -17.31 -10.58 -28.43
N SER A 404 -17.64 -11.87 -28.24
CA SER A 404 -18.64 -12.28 -27.25
C SER A 404 -18.09 -12.18 -25.82
N GLN A 405 -16.79 -12.44 -25.64
CA GLN A 405 -16.11 -12.25 -24.34
C GLN A 405 -15.89 -10.76 -24.00
N LEU A 406 -15.74 -9.89 -25.00
CA LEU A 406 -15.64 -8.44 -24.81
C LEU A 406 -16.99 -7.80 -24.40
N ASP A 407 -18.12 -8.36 -24.84
CA ASP A 407 -19.45 -7.81 -24.54
C ASP A 407 -19.91 -8.18 -23.11
N GLU A 408 -19.54 -9.36 -22.60
CA GLU A 408 -19.83 -9.77 -21.22
C GLU A 408 -18.95 -9.06 -20.17
N ALA A 409 -17.73 -8.64 -20.53
CA ALA A 409 -16.78 -8.00 -19.61
C ALA A 409 -16.98 -6.47 -19.43
N THR A 410 -17.95 -5.83 -20.11
CA THR A 410 -18.02 -4.36 -20.23
C THR A 410 -19.36 -3.74 -19.80
N THR A 411 -19.98 -4.21 -18.72
CA THR A 411 -21.17 -3.54 -18.18
C THR A 411 -20.83 -2.61 -17.01
N LEU A 412 -20.44 -1.37 -17.33
CA LEU A 412 -20.44 -0.28 -16.35
C LEU A 412 -21.88 -0.04 -15.83
N THR A 413 -22.06 0.13 -14.52
CA THR A 413 -23.39 0.45 -13.95
C THR A 413 -23.89 1.80 -14.48
N ARG A 414 -25.21 1.99 -14.56
CA ARG A 414 -25.81 3.25 -15.07
C ARG A 414 -25.32 4.49 -14.31
N THR A 415 -25.07 4.36 -13.01
CA THR A 415 -24.56 5.42 -12.15
C THR A 415 -23.09 5.76 -12.45
N GLN A 416 -22.24 4.75 -12.67
CA GLN A 416 -20.83 4.97 -13.05
C GLN A 416 -20.70 5.60 -14.44
N ARG A 417 -21.57 5.21 -15.38
CA ARG A 417 -21.65 5.80 -16.73
C ARG A 417 -22.08 7.27 -16.68
N ALA A 418 -23.05 7.60 -15.82
CA ALA A 418 -23.50 8.98 -15.62
C ALA A 418 -22.42 9.86 -14.97
N VAL A 419 -21.70 9.33 -13.97
CA VAL A 419 -20.58 10.04 -13.33
C VAL A 419 -19.42 10.25 -14.30
N GLY A 420 -19.03 9.22 -15.06
CA GLY A 420 -17.99 9.32 -16.09
C GLY A 420 -18.34 10.33 -17.19
N PHE A 421 -19.60 10.35 -17.64
CA PHE A 421 -20.11 11.38 -18.55
C PHE A 421 -20.02 12.79 -17.94
N ALA A 422 -20.54 12.99 -16.72
CA ALA A 422 -20.58 14.30 -16.07
C ALA A 422 -19.18 14.87 -15.84
N LEU A 423 -18.23 14.05 -15.38
CA LEU A 423 -16.84 14.47 -15.15
C LEU A 423 -16.13 14.84 -16.46
N CYS A 424 -16.25 14.00 -17.49
CA CYS A 424 -15.57 14.21 -18.76
C CYS A 424 -16.18 15.39 -19.56
N ALA A 425 -17.51 15.51 -19.56
CA ALA A 425 -18.21 16.65 -20.16
C ALA A 425 -17.92 17.95 -19.41
N GLY A 426 -17.97 17.93 -18.07
CA GLY A 426 -17.68 19.08 -17.23
C GLY A 426 -16.25 19.58 -17.39
N LEU A 427 -15.27 18.68 -17.40
CA LEU A 427 -13.87 19.03 -17.64
C LEU A 427 -13.64 19.53 -19.06
N GLY A 428 -14.27 18.90 -20.06
CA GLY A 428 -14.20 19.33 -21.45
C GLY A 428 -14.74 20.75 -21.65
N LEU A 429 -15.92 21.04 -21.09
CA LEU A 429 -16.54 22.38 -21.13
C LEU A 429 -15.70 23.42 -20.39
N LEU A 430 -15.13 23.07 -19.24
CA LEU A 430 -14.24 23.95 -18.48
C LEU A 430 -13.00 24.33 -19.30
N LEU A 431 -12.35 23.36 -19.93
CA LEU A 431 -11.17 23.62 -20.76
C LEU A 431 -11.52 24.46 -22.01
N SER A 432 -12.64 24.17 -22.67
CA SER A 432 -13.12 24.99 -23.79
C SER A 432 -13.46 26.42 -23.36
N PHE A 433 -13.96 26.63 -22.14
CA PHE A 433 -14.23 27.96 -21.57
C PHE A 433 -12.97 28.72 -21.14
N LEU A 434 -11.91 28.01 -20.73
CA LEU A 434 -10.61 28.60 -20.37
C LEU A 434 -9.72 28.89 -21.57
N ALA A 435 -9.99 28.27 -22.73
CA ALA A 435 -9.19 28.47 -23.94
C ALA A 435 -9.02 29.96 -24.34
N PRO A 436 -10.04 30.83 -24.32
CA PRO A 436 -9.91 32.26 -24.64
C PRO A 436 -8.88 33.03 -23.82
N LEU A 437 -8.53 32.58 -22.60
CA LEU A 437 -7.45 33.19 -21.80
C LEU A 437 -6.08 33.09 -22.47
N PHE A 438 -5.94 32.17 -23.43
CA PHE A 438 -4.72 31.94 -24.20
C PHE A 438 -4.77 32.55 -25.60
N VAL A 439 -5.76 33.39 -25.94
CA VAL A 439 -5.95 33.93 -27.31
C VAL A 439 -4.72 34.67 -27.85
N LEU A 440 -3.94 35.33 -26.98
CA LEU A 440 -2.68 36.00 -27.33
C LEU A 440 -1.50 35.03 -27.57
N ARG A 441 -1.71 33.74 -27.32
CA ARG A 441 -0.75 32.64 -27.51
C ARG A 441 -1.42 31.52 -28.32
N PRO A 442 -1.48 31.67 -29.66
CA PRO A 442 -2.35 30.87 -30.53
C PRO A 442 -2.12 29.35 -30.44
N VAL A 443 -0.88 28.91 -30.23
CA VAL A 443 -0.55 27.49 -30.02
C VAL A 443 -1.17 26.94 -28.73
N LYS A 444 -1.10 27.70 -27.64
CA LYS A 444 -1.68 27.30 -26.33
C LYS A 444 -3.20 27.35 -26.38
N PHE A 445 -3.77 28.37 -27.05
CA PHE A 445 -5.20 28.46 -27.33
C PHE A 445 -5.70 27.22 -28.06
N ALA A 446 -5.06 26.86 -29.18
CA ALA A 446 -5.45 25.71 -29.99
C ALA A 446 -5.39 24.38 -29.20
N MET A 447 -4.31 24.16 -28.44
CA MET A 447 -4.17 22.93 -27.64
C MET A 447 -5.27 22.78 -26.58
N VAL A 448 -5.54 23.84 -25.80
CA VAL A 448 -6.54 23.82 -24.71
C VAL A 448 -7.96 23.69 -25.27
N TYR A 449 -8.25 24.40 -26.37
CA TYR A 449 -9.54 24.34 -27.06
C TYR A 449 -9.83 22.96 -27.67
N THR A 450 -8.85 22.40 -28.40
CA THR A 450 -9.00 21.07 -29.02
C THR A 450 -9.12 19.96 -27.98
N LEU A 451 -8.36 20.03 -26.88
CA LEU A 451 -8.45 19.06 -25.79
C LEU A 451 -9.80 19.13 -25.08
N GLY A 452 -10.32 20.33 -24.81
CA GLY A 452 -11.64 20.52 -24.21
C GLY A 452 -12.76 19.90 -25.06
N ASN A 453 -12.75 20.16 -26.37
CA ASN A 453 -13.74 19.60 -27.29
C ASN A 453 -13.63 18.07 -27.45
N LEU A 454 -12.42 17.51 -27.42
CA LEU A 454 -12.21 16.05 -27.45
C LEU A 454 -12.79 15.36 -26.22
N LEU A 455 -12.59 15.94 -25.03
CA LEU A 455 -13.17 15.41 -23.78
C LEU A 455 -14.69 15.57 -23.77
N ALA A 456 -15.21 16.71 -24.22
CA ALA A 456 -16.64 16.94 -24.30
C ALA A 456 -17.35 15.94 -25.22
N ILE A 457 -16.78 15.63 -26.39
CA ILE A 457 -17.34 14.62 -27.31
C ILE A 457 -17.09 13.20 -26.79
N GLY A 458 -15.89 12.94 -26.26
CA GLY A 458 -15.53 11.66 -25.66
C GLY A 458 -16.41 11.30 -24.45
N SER A 459 -17.00 12.28 -23.77
CA SER A 459 -17.95 12.04 -22.69
C SER A 459 -19.15 11.18 -23.13
N SER A 460 -19.63 11.36 -24.36
CA SER A 460 -20.77 10.62 -24.93
C SER A 460 -20.51 9.11 -25.06
N LEU A 461 -19.24 8.68 -25.06
CA LEU A 461 -18.83 7.26 -25.03
C LEU A 461 -19.31 6.57 -23.74
N PHE A 462 -19.35 7.28 -22.61
CA PHE A 462 -19.83 6.73 -21.34
C PHE A 462 -21.35 6.52 -21.34
N LEU A 463 -22.11 7.37 -22.03
CA LEU A 463 -23.57 7.25 -22.14
C LEU A 463 -24.00 6.18 -23.15
N ALA A 464 -23.46 6.19 -24.37
CA ALA A 464 -23.92 5.29 -25.43
C ALA A 464 -23.20 3.93 -25.43
N GLY A 465 -21.99 3.86 -24.86
CA GLY A 465 -21.09 2.72 -24.96
C GLY A 465 -20.13 2.86 -26.16
N PRO A 466 -18.86 2.43 -26.06
CA PRO A 466 -17.84 2.68 -27.10
C PRO A 466 -18.22 2.14 -28.47
N SER A 467 -18.67 0.88 -28.55
CA SER A 467 -19.04 0.20 -29.80
C SER A 467 -20.25 0.85 -30.47
N LYS A 468 -21.25 1.24 -29.67
CA LYS A 468 -22.49 1.87 -30.17
C LYS A 468 -22.26 3.32 -30.58
N GLN A 469 -21.42 4.06 -29.86
CA GLN A 469 -21.05 5.42 -30.25
C GLN A 469 -20.19 5.44 -31.51
N TRP A 470 -19.26 4.49 -31.65
CA TRP A 470 -18.47 4.32 -32.87
C TRP A 470 -19.35 4.00 -34.08
N ALA A 471 -20.28 3.05 -33.95
CA ALA A 471 -21.25 2.74 -35.00
C ALA A 471 -22.14 3.95 -35.36
N ASN A 472 -22.55 4.76 -34.37
CA ASN A 472 -23.34 5.98 -34.58
C ASN A 472 -22.56 7.10 -35.29
N MET A 473 -21.27 7.26 -34.97
CA MET A 473 -20.38 8.23 -35.63
C MET A 473 -20.14 7.88 -37.11
N TRP A 474 -20.18 6.59 -37.44
CA TRP A 474 -20.03 6.06 -38.79
C TRP A 474 -21.37 5.75 -39.47
N HIS A 475 -22.46 6.42 -39.08
CA HIS A 475 -23.74 6.31 -39.78
C HIS A 475 -23.73 7.11 -41.10
N SER A 476 -24.39 6.61 -42.16
CA SER A 476 -24.35 7.17 -43.53
C SER A 476 -24.62 8.68 -43.60
N LYS A 477 -25.55 9.17 -42.77
CA LYS A 477 -25.92 10.60 -42.66
C LYS A 477 -24.89 11.50 -41.93
N ARG A 478 -23.85 10.93 -41.32
CA ARG A 478 -22.93 11.61 -40.38
C ARG A 478 -21.45 11.39 -40.67
N ARG A 479 -21.11 10.36 -41.45
CA ARG A 479 -19.73 9.99 -41.82
C ARG A 479 -18.88 11.16 -42.32
N LEU A 480 -19.44 11.99 -43.21
CA LEU A 480 -18.69 13.13 -43.78
C LEU A 480 -18.35 14.18 -42.72
N ALA A 481 -19.29 14.48 -41.81
CA ALA A 481 -19.08 15.43 -40.71
C ALA A 481 -18.02 14.91 -39.72
N THR A 482 -18.09 13.62 -39.40
CA THR A 482 -17.12 12.94 -38.54
C THR A 482 -15.72 12.98 -39.16
N LEU A 483 -15.59 12.70 -40.45
CA LEU A 483 -14.30 12.70 -41.14
C LEU A 483 -13.70 14.11 -41.21
N LEU A 484 -14.49 15.12 -41.56
CA LEU A 484 -14.06 16.53 -41.56
C LEU A 484 -13.66 17.01 -40.17
N TYR A 485 -14.38 16.58 -39.13
CA TYR A 485 -14.05 16.91 -37.74
C TYR A 485 -12.72 16.27 -37.30
N LEU A 486 -12.48 15.00 -37.61
CA LEU A 486 -11.22 14.32 -37.28
C LEU A 486 -10.05 14.93 -38.04
N VAL A 487 -10.19 15.17 -39.34
CA VAL A 487 -9.15 15.79 -40.17
C VAL A 487 -8.81 17.20 -39.66
N SER A 488 -9.80 17.99 -39.27
CA SER A 488 -9.56 19.33 -38.70
C SER A 488 -8.90 19.30 -37.31
N ILE A 489 -9.15 18.28 -36.48
CA ILE A 489 -8.39 18.08 -35.23
C ILE A 489 -6.90 17.81 -35.51
N PHE A 490 -6.61 16.86 -36.40
CA PHE A 490 -5.22 16.56 -36.76
C PHE A 490 -4.55 17.75 -37.44
N GLY A 491 -5.29 18.47 -38.30
CA GLY A 491 -4.83 19.72 -38.92
C GLY A 491 -4.51 20.81 -37.89
N THR A 492 -5.35 20.96 -36.86
CA THR A 492 -5.14 21.94 -35.77
C THR A 492 -3.89 21.58 -34.96
N LEU A 493 -3.73 20.31 -34.59
CA LEU A 493 -2.58 19.82 -33.82
C LEU A 493 -1.28 19.90 -34.63
N ALA A 494 -1.29 19.52 -35.90
CA ALA A 494 -0.12 19.65 -36.78
C ALA A 494 0.25 21.12 -37.01
N SER A 495 -0.75 21.99 -37.18
CA SER A 495 -0.54 23.43 -37.33
C SER A 495 0.02 24.08 -36.06
N ALA A 496 -0.38 23.59 -34.89
CA ALA A 496 0.06 24.08 -33.59
C ALA A 496 1.46 23.57 -33.21
N LEU A 497 1.74 22.28 -33.44
CA LEU A 497 2.94 21.59 -32.93
C LEU A 497 4.07 21.48 -33.94
N ALA A 498 3.76 21.35 -35.23
CA ALA A 498 4.77 21.21 -36.28
C ALA A 498 4.96 22.52 -37.04
N LEU A 499 3.87 23.12 -37.53
CA LEU A 499 3.94 24.29 -38.41
C LEU A 499 3.99 25.63 -37.65
N HIS A 500 3.68 25.62 -36.35
CA HIS A 500 3.65 26.80 -35.47
C HIS A 500 2.86 28.00 -36.05
N SER A 501 1.83 27.73 -36.86
CA SER A 501 1.10 28.75 -37.62
C SER A 501 -0.26 29.05 -37.00
N ALA A 502 -0.41 30.28 -36.50
CA ALA A 502 -1.63 30.75 -35.86
C ALA A 502 -2.83 30.82 -36.82
N LEU A 503 -2.58 31.28 -38.06
CA LEU A 503 -3.61 31.40 -39.09
C LEU A 503 -4.19 30.03 -39.48
N LEU A 504 -3.33 29.03 -39.63
CA LEU A 504 -3.76 27.65 -39.92
C LEU A 504 -4.51 27.04 -38.72
N CYS A 505 -4.07 27.31 -37.49
CA CYS A 505 -4.81 26.87 -36.30
C CYS A 505 -6.22 27.46 -36.26
N ILE A 506 -6.37 28.76 -36.51
CA ILE A 506 -7.68 29.43 -36.53
C ILE A 506 -8.56 28.84 -37.65
N LEU A 507 -8.01 28.63 -38.85
CA LEU A 507 -8.73 28.03 -39.97
C LEU A 507 -9.26 26.64 -39.61
N PHE A 508 -8.41 25.76 -39.05
CA PHE A 508 -8.83 24.42 -38.67
C PHE A 508 -9.81 24.41 -37.50
N ILE A 509 -9.72 25.36 -36.56
CA ILE A 509 -10.69 25.53 -35.47
C ILE A 509 -12.07 25.94 -36.00
N VAL A 510 -12.13 26.83 -37.00
CA VAL A 510 -13.39 27.22 -37.66
C VAL A 510 -14.00 26.00 -38.38
N LEU A 511 -13.19 25.26 -39.13
CA LEU A 511 -13.63 24.01 -39.78
C LEU A 511 -14.12 22.97 -38.77
N GLN A 512 -13.42 22.83 -37.65
CA GLN A 512 -13.77 21.93 -36.55
C GLN A 512 -15.12 22.32 -35.92
N THR A 513 -15.37 23.61 -35.73
CA THR A 513 -16.62 24.15 -35.17
C THR A 513 -17.80 23.90 -36.12
N CYS A 514 -17.63 24.19 -37.41
CA CYS A 514 -18.65 23.95 -38.43
C CYS A 514 -18.98 22.45 -38.57
N ALA A 515 -17.97 21.58 -38.57
CA ALA A 515 -18.16 20.13 -38.64
C ALA A 515 -18.88 19.59 -37.40
N LEU A 516 -18.57 20.11 -36.20
CA LEU A 516 -19.24 19.73 -34.96
C LEU A 516 -20.70 20.18 -34.92
N LEU A 517 -20.99 21.42 -35.34
CA LEU A 517 -22.37 21.92 -35.43
C LEU A 517 -23.20 21.08 -36.41
N TRP A 518 -22.64 20.76 -37.58
CA TRP A 518 -23.29 19.90 -38.56
C TRP A 518 -23.52 18.47 -38.05
N TYR A 519 -22.57 17.95 -37.28
CA TYR A 519 -22.67 16.67 -36.59
C TYR A 519 -23.81 16.69 -35.54
N CYS A 520 -23.90 17.71 -34.70
CA CYS A 520 -24.97 17.85 -33.70
C CYS A 520 -26.36 17.93 -34.33
N LEU A 521 -26.51 18.70 -35.41
CA LEU A 521 -27.79 18.84 -36.15
C LEU A 521 -28.31 17.53 -36.73
N SER A 522 -27.44 16.55 -36.93
CA SER A 522 -27.83 15.23 -37.44
C SER A 522 -28.59 14.36 -36.42
N TYR A 523 -28.62 14.76 -35.14
CA TYR A 523 -29.41 14.12 -34.08
C TYR A 523 -30.83 14.70 -33.96
N ILE A 524 -31.09 15.86 -34.57
CA ILE A 524 -32.38 16.54 -34.52
C ILE A 524 -33.16 16.20 -35.81
N PRO A 525 -34.38 15.65 -35.72
CA PRO A 525 -35.23 15.45 -36.89
C PRO A 525 -35.42 16.79 -37.62
N TYR A 526 -35.17 16.82 -38.94
CA TYR A 526 -35.20 18.03 -39.78
C TYR A 526 -34.13 19.10 -39.49
N GLY A 527 -33.14 18.84 -38.63
CA GLY A 527 -32.11 19.82 -38.24
C GLY A 527 -31.27 20.34 -39.42
N HIS A 528 -30.80 19.45 -40.31
CA HIS A 528 -30.08 19.86 -41.52
C HIS A 528 -30.96 20.68 -42.48
N ALA A 529 -32.24 20.33 -42.62
CA ALA A 529 -33.17 21.01 -43.50
C ALA A 529 -33.51 22.44 -43.00
N MET A 530 -33.56 22.65 -41.68
CA MET A 530 -33.79 23.96 -41.08
C MET A 530 -32.62 24.92 -41.34
N VAL A 531 -31.37 24.47 -41.16
CA VAL A 531 -30.18 25.29 -41.43
C VAL A 531 -30.02 25.58 -42.92
N MET A 532 -30.26 24.60 -43.80
CA MET A 532 -30.21 24.83 -45.25
C MET A 532 -31.32 25.78 -45.74
N ARG A 533 -32.51 25.76 -45.13
CA ARG A 533 -33.58 26.75 -45.41
C ARG A 533 -33.25 28.14 -44.90
N PHE A 534 -32.59 28.26 -43.75
CA PHE A 534 -32.19 29.55 -43.19
C PHE A 534 -31.02 30.17 -43.98
N ALA A 535 -30.02 29.35 -44.34
CA ALA A 535 -28.94 29.75 -45.24
C ALA A 535 -29.46 30.09 -46.65
N GLY A 536 -30.43 29.31 -47.18
CA GLY A 536 -31.09 29.58 -48.45
C GLY A 536 -31.87 30.90 -48.46
N ARG A 537 -32.63 31.22 -47.41
CA ARG A 537 -33.35 32.51 -47.30
C ARG A 537 -32.41 33.73 -47.31
N HIS A 538 -31.24 33.65 -46.69
CA HIS A 538 -30.27 34.74 -46.75
C HIS A 538 -29.54 34.84 -48.09
N PHE A 539 -29.40 33.74 -48.83
CA PHE A 539 -28.93 33.77 -50.21
C PHE A 539 -29.99 34.31 -51.17
N ASP A 540 -31.28 34.02 -50.93
CA ASP A 540 -32.39 34.58 -51.72
C ASP A 540 -32.64 36.07 -51.39
N GLU A 541 -32.50 36.49 -50.13
CA GLU A 541 -32.56 37.92 -49.72
C GLU A 541 -31.36 38.73 -50.20
N ALA A 542 -30.17 38.12 -50.30
CA ALA A 542 -28.98 38.75 -50.88
C ALA A 542 -28.91 38.66 -52.42
N GLY A 543 -29.65 37.74 -53.03
CA GLY A 543 -29.78 37.56 -54.48
C GLY A 543 -30.99 38.27 -55.11
N GLY A 544 -31.90 38.80 -54.30
CA GLY A 544 -33.10 39.54 -54.73
C GLY A 544 -32.93 41.05 -54.89
N GLN A 545 -31.70 41.58 -54.85
CA GLN A 545 -31.38 42.98 -55.19
C GLN A 545 -30.30 43.09 -56.28
N TRP A 546 -30.46 42.32 -57.37
CA TRP A 546 -29.81 42.60 -58.65
C TRP A 546 -30.79 42.43 -59.79
#